data_AF-A0A7U4M0K5-F1
#
_entry.id   AF-A0A7U4M0K5-F1
#
_cell.length_a   1.000
_cell.length_b   1.000
_cell.length_c   1.000
_cell.angle_alpha   90.00
_cell.angle_beta   90.00
_cell.angle_gamma   90.00
#
_symmetry.space_group_name_H-M   'P 1'
#
loop_
_entity.id
_entity.type
_entity.pdbx_description
1 polymer ?
#
loop_
_entity_poly.entity_id
_entity_poly.type
_entity_poly.pdbx_seq_one_letter_code
_entity_poly.pdbx_strand_id
1 'polypeptide(L)'
;MLDEIKMIKAKFEMIRIIVGDTLTLEDLSNPKYLKSLIDATENTYVHLNDSICEDLHMCRECAQKRELLSSYLHLFDDLELGKTVHDAHDQIHAFPEAIKQVIDRINTVLVDLKK
;
A
#
# COMPACT_ATOMS: atom_id res chain seq x y z
N MET A 1 -8.74 16.64 8.47
CA MET A 1 -7.39 16.23 8.95
C MET A 1 -7.35 14.94 9.79
N LEU A 2 -7.76 14.93 11.07
CA LEU A 2 -7.57 13.74 11.94
C LEU A 2 -8.37 12.51 11.49
N ASP A 3 -9.59 12.71 10.98
CA ASP A 3 -10.41 11.63 10.44
C ASP A 3 -9.96 11.15 9.06
N GLU A 4 -9.35 12.03 8.25
CA GLU A 4 -8.69 11.62 7.00
C GLU A 4 -7.50 10.71 7.31
N ILE A 5 -6.60 11.10 8.24
CA ILE A 5 -5.44 10.28 8.64
C ILE A 5 -5.89 8.90 9.11
N LYS A 6 -6.98 8.81 9.88
CA LYS A 6 -7.56 7.52 10.29
C LYS A 6 -8.12 6.73 9.11
N MET A 7 -8.80 7.40 8.17
CA MET A 7 -9.31 6.76 6.96
C MET A 7 -8.18 6.17 6.12
N ILE A 8 -7.09 6.91 5.94
CA ILE A 8 -5.91 6.46 5.18
C ILE A 8 -5.26 5.28 5.87
N LYS A 9 -5.11 5.34 7.20
CA LYS A 9 -4.66 4.19 7.99
C LYS A 9 -5.54 2.97 7.72
N ALA A 10 -6.86 3.13 7.75
CA ALA A 10 -7.78 2.02 7.49
C ALA A 10 -7.60 1.40 6.10
N LYS A 11 -7.26 2.20 5.08
CA LYS A 11 -6.93 1.69 3.73
C LYS A 11 -5.65 0.84 3.72
N PHE A 12 -4.58 1.32 4.36
CA PHE A 12 -3.36 0.51 4.51
C PHE A 12 -3.58 -0.75 5.34
N GLU A 13 -4.42 -0.70 6.38
CA GLU A 13 -4.81 -1.88 7.16
C GLU A 13 -5.58 -2.92 6.31
N MET A 14 -6.40 -2.50 5.35
CA MET A 14 -7.04 -3.42 4.40
C MET A 14 -6.00 -4.17 3.56
N ILE A 15 -4.99 -3.46 3.04
CA ILE A 15 -3.88 -4.12 2.32
C ILE A 15 -3.18 -5.11 3.26
N ARG A 16 -2.86 -4.70 4.50
CA ARG A 16 -2.20 -5.58 5.49
C ARG A 16 -3.01 -6.85 5.77
N ILE A 17 -4.34 -6.76 5.84
CA ILE A 17 -5.21 -7.92 6.05
C ILE A 17 -5.15 -8.89 4.87
N ILE A 18 -5.07 -8.38 3.63
CA ILE A 18 -4.99 -9.23 2.44
C ILE A 18 -3.64 -9.91 2.35
N VAL A 19 -2.54 -9.17 2.54
CA VAL A 19 -1.17 -9.70 2.40
C VAL A 19 -0.67 -10.48 3.61
N GLY A 20 -1.31 -10.31 4.78
CA GLY A 20 -0.84 -10.90 6.02
C GLY A 20 0.58 -10.43 6.39
N ASP A 21 1.39 -11.37 6.90
CA ASP A 21 2.80 -11.13 7.26
C ASP A 21 3.78 -11.44 6.12
N THR A 22 3.33 -12.19 5.10
CA THR A 22 4.17 -12.69 4.01
C THR A 22 3.39 -12.71 2.71
N LEU A 23 4.00 -12.21 1.64
CA LEU A 23 3.48 -12.30 0.28
C LEU A 23 4.47 -13.08 -0.58
N THR A 24 3.99 -14.09 -1.28
CA THR A 24 4.80 -14.93 -2.16
C THR A 24 4.28 -14.92 -3.60
N LEU A 25 5.11 -15.37 -4.54
CA LEU A 25 4.69 -15.57 -5.93
C LEU A 25 3.58 -16.64 -6.08
N GLU A 26 3.54 -17.62 -5.17
CA GLU A 26 2.49 -18.64 -5.17
C GLU A 26 1.12 -18.03 -4.84
N ASP A 27 1.07 -17.13 -3.86
CA ASP A 27 -0.15 -16.39 -3.51
C ASP A 27 -0.64 -15.56 -4.71
N LEU A 28 0.28 -14.87 -5.38
CA LEU A 28 0.00 -14.04 -6.56
C LEU A 28 -0.37 -14.84 -7.80
N SER A 29 -0.07 -16.15 -7.83
CA SER A 29 -0.50 -17.04 -8.91
C SER A 29 -2.01 -17.32 -8.86
N ASN A 30 -2.68 -17.04 -7.73
CA ASN A 30 -4.12 -17.13 -7.61
C ASN A 30 -4.78 -15.84 -8.14
N PRO A 31 -5.54 -15.89 -9.26
CA PRO A 31 -6.08 -14.68 -9.88
C PRO A 31 -7.06 -13.90 -8.99
N LYS A 32 -7.81 -14.60 -8.12
CA LYS A 32 -8.75 -13.94 -7.20
C LYS A 32 -8.02 -13.19 -6.09
N TYR A 33 -6.94 -13.78 -5.60
CA TYR A 33 -6.09 -13.16 -4.59
C TYR A 33 -5.36 -11.94 -5.16
N LEU A 34 -4.71 -12.11 -6.32
CA LEU A 34 -4.03 -11.03 -7.04
C LEU A 34 -4.98 -9.86 -7.33
N LYS A 35 -6.17 -10.13 -7.86
CA LYS A 35 -7.19 -9.10 -8.11
C LYS A 35 -7.61 -8.35 -6.85
N SER A 36 -7.87 -9.08 -5.75
CA SER A 36 -8.24 -8.45 -4.47
C SER A 36 -7.12 -7.54 -3.94
N LEU A 37 -5.87 -7.95 -4.13
CA LEU A 37 -4.71 -7.18 -3.75
C LEU A 37 -4.54 -5.92 -4.61
N ILE A 38 -4.70 -6.04 -5.93
CA ILE A 38 -4.70 -4.92 -6.87
C ILE A 38 -5.79 -3.92 -6.48
N ASP A 39 -7.04 -4.38 -6.34
CA ASP A 39 -8.18 -3.53 -6.00
C ASP A 39 -7.95 -2.75 -4.69
N ALA A 40 -7.42 -3.41 -3.66
CA ALA A 40 -7.11 -2.76 -2.38
C ALA A 40 -5.95 -1.76 -2.48
N THR A 41 -4.92 -2.09 -3.25
CA THR A 41 -3.74 -1.25 -3.47
C THR A 41 -4.13 0.00 -4.27
N GLU A 42 -4.92 -0.16 -5.33
CA GLU A 42 -5.42 0.93 -6.17
C GLU A 42 -6.37 1.83 -5.38
N ASN A 43 -7.29 1.25 -4.62
CA ASN A 43 -8.20 2.03 -3.78
C ASN A 43 -7.43 2.90 -2.77
N THR A 44 -6.37 2.35 -2.18
CA THR A 44 -5.49 3.08 -1.25
C THR A 44 -4.72 4.19 -1.97
N TYR A 45 -4.19 3.91 -3.16
CA TYR A 45 -3.51 4.88 -4.01
C TYR A 45 -4.40 6.08 -4.35
N VAL A 46 -5.64 5.83 -4.76
CA VAL A 46 -6.62 6.88 -5.10
C VAL A 46 -6.94 7.74 -3.88
N HIS A 47 -7.19 7.13 -2.72
CA HIS A 47 -7.51 7.89 -1.51
C HIS A 47 -6.32 8.71 -0.98
N LEU A 48 -5.08 8.24 -1.17
CA LEU A 48 -3.89 9.06 -0.88
C LEU A 48 -3.82 10.28 -1.79
N ASN A 49 -4.27 10.17 -3.04
CA ASN A 49 -4.26 11.27 -4.00
C ASN A 49 -5.36 12.30 -3.69
N ASP A 50 -6.55 11.82 -3.32
CA ASP A 50 -7.74 12.66 -3.11
C ASP A 50 -7.79 13.33 -1.73
N SER A 51 -7.23 12.71 -0.68
CA SER A 51 -7.50 13.11 0.71
C SER A 51 -6.33 13.77 1.47
N ILE A 52 -5.14 13.90 0.87
CA ILE A 52 -3.92 14.16 1.65
C ILE A 52 -3.02 15.27 1.12
N CYS A 53 -2.87 15.39 -0.20
CA CYS A 53 -1.91 16.33 -0.76
C CYS A 53 -2.25 17.80 -0.49
N GLU A 54 -3.48 18.12 -0.10
CA GLU A 54 -3.90 19.49 0.23
C GLU A 54 -3.81 19.84 1.72
N ASP A 55 -4.00 18.88 2.64
CA ASP A 55 -4.19 19.15 4.07
C ASP A 55 -3.06 18.68 5.01
N LEU A 56 -2.10 17.89 4.53
CA LEU A 56 -0.98 17.43 5.35
C LEU A 56 0.30 18.19 5.04
N HIS A 57 1.00 18.67 6.08
CA HIS A 57 2.42 19.04 6.06
C HIS A 57 3.37 17.90 5.60
N MET A 58 2.83 16.81 5.06
CA MET A 58 3.47 15.56 4.69
C MET A 58 3.47 15.31 3.17
N CYS A 59 3.20 16.30 2.30
CA CYS A 59 3.13 16.09 0.84
C CYS A 59 4.29 15.27 0.27
N ARG A 60 5.50 15.44 0.81
CA ARG A 60 6.68 14.64 0.41
C ARG A 60 6.60 13.18 0.86
N GLU A 61 6.17 12.91 2.09
CA GLU A 61 5.97 11.53 2.57
C GLU A 61 4.82 10.84 1.82
N CYS A 62 3.76 11.58 1.51
CA CYS A 62 2.60 11.06 0.79
C CYS A 62 2.91 10.78 -0.68
N ALA A 63 3.69 11.65 -1.33
CA ALA A 63 4.24 11.37 -2.64
C ALA A 63 5.10 10.09 -2.64
N GLN A 64 5.96 9.89 -1.65
CA GLN A 64 6.75 8.66 -1.51
C GLN A 64 5.89 7.42 -1.31
N LYS A 65 4.85 7.49 -0.46
CA LYS A 65 3.94 6.34 -0.26
C LYS A 65 3.10 6.05 -1.50
N ARG A 66 2.77 7.08 -2.27
CA ARG A 66 2.07 6.94 -3.55
C ARG A 66 2.97 6.30 -4.60
N GLU A 67 4.21 6.74 -4.73
CA GLU A 67 5.21 6.12 -5.62
C GLU A 67 5.45 4.65 -5.26
N LEU A 68 5.54 4.34 -3.96
CA LEU A 68 5.60 2.97 -3.46
C LEU A 68 4.42 2.14 -4.00
N LEU A 69 3.17 2.55 -3.74
CA LEU A 69 1.99 1.81 -4.19
C LEU A 69 1.91 1.71 -5.73
N SER A 70 2.28 2.77 -6.45
CA SER A 70 2.31 2.76 -7.92
C SER A 70 3.30 1.73 -8.46
N SER A 71 4.48 1.60 -7.83
CA SER A 71 5.48 0.60 -8.22
C SER A 71 4.95 -0.82 -8.03
N TYR A 72 4.22 -1.07 -6.94
CA TYR A 72 3.61 -2.38 -6.68
C TYR A 72 2.42 -2.67 -7.58
N LEU A 73 1.59 -1.66 -7.91
CA LEU A 73 0.51 -1.82 -8.88
C LEU A 73 1.02 -2.24 -10.24
N HIS A 74 2.05 -1.55 -10.78
CA HIS A 74 2.67 -1.95 -12.03
C HIS A 74 3.20 -3.38 -12.00
N LEU A 75 3.79 -3.78 -10.86
CA LEU A 75 4.27 -5.13 -10.67
C LEU A 75 3.13 -6.17 -10.67
N PHE A 76 2.03 -5.88 -9.97
CA PHE A 76 0.87 -6.76 -9.90
C PHE A 76 0.13 -6.85 -11.25
N ASP A 77 0.04 -5.75 -11.99
CA ASP A 77 -0.53 -5.73 -13.35
C ASP A 77 0.31 -6.58 -14.31
N ASP A 78 1.64 -6.46 -14.23
CA ASP A 78 2.55 -7.28 -15.04
C ASP A 78 2.37 -8.78 -14.74
N LEU A 79 2.17 -9.14 -13.48
CA LEU A 79 1.85 -10.51 -13.07
C LEU A 79 0.46 -10.95 -13.54
N GLU A 80 -0.55 -10.09 -13.47
CA GLU A 80 -1.91 -10.40 -13.94
C GLU A 80 -1.92 -10.66 -15.45
N LEU A 81 -1.11 -9.92 -16.21
CA LEU A 81 -0.91 -10.10 -17.65
C LEU A 81 -0.02 -11.31 -18.00
N GLY A 82 0.46 -12.07 -17.00
CA GLY A 82 1.29 -13.24 -17.20
C GLY A 82 2.73 -12.92 -17.65
N LYS A 83 3.20 -11.69 -17.43
CA LYS A 83 4.59 -11.33 -17.74
C LYS A 83 5.52 -11.96 -16.73
N THR A 84 6.67 -12.45 -17.22
CA THR A 84 7.70 -12.99 -16.35
C THR A 84 8.45 -11.84 -15.68
N VAL A 85 8.35 -11.74 -14.36
CA VAL A 85 9.07 -10.73 -13.57
C VAL A 85 10.25 -11.40 -12.88
N HIS A 86 11.37 -11.50 -13.61
CA HIS A 86 12.55 -12.28 -13.21
C HIS A 86 13.20 -11.81 -11.90
N ASP A 87 12.98 -10.56 -11.49
CA ASP A 87 13.61 -9.95 -10.31
C ASP A 87 12.58 -9.34 -9.32
N ALA A 88 11.31 -9.73 -9.41
CA ALA A 88 10.27 -9.19 -8.52
C ALA A 88 10.20 -9.86 -7.15
N HIS A 89 10.89 -11.00 -6.96
CA HIS A 89 10.73 -11.81 -5.76
C HIS A 89 11.02 -11.00 -4.49
N ASP A 90 12.16 -10.31 -4.44
CA ASP A 90 12.53 -9.48 -3.29
C ASP A 90 11.56 -8.32 -3.07
N GLN A 91 11.05 -7.72 -4.16
CA GLN A 91 10.06 -6.64 -4.07
C GLN A 91 8.74 -7.16 -3.47
N ILE A 92 8.24 -8.29 -3.99
CA ILE A 92 7.01 -8.94 -3.50
C ILE A 92 7.13 -9.28 -2.01
N HIS A 93 8.26 -9.89 -1.62
CA HIS A 93 8.54 -10.23 -0.24
C HIS A 93 8.67 -9.00 0.68
N ALA A 94 9.11 -7.86 0.15
CA ALA A 94 9.21 -6.61 0.89
C ALA A 94 7.87 -5.88 1.06
N PHE A 95 6.85 -6.20 0.26
CA PHE A 95 5.59 -5.46 0.27
C PHE A 95 4.86 -5.47 1.62
N PRO A 96 4.65 -6.61 2.31
CA PRO A 96 3.98 -6.63 3.61
C PRO A 96 4.68 -5.76 4.65
N GLU A 97 6.01 -5.82 4.69
CA GLU A 97 6.83 -5.04 5.61
C GLU A 97 6.77 -3.54 5.27
N ALA A 98 6.78 -3.18 3.98
CA ALA A 98 6.62 -1.80 3.55
C ALA A 98 5.25 -1.23 4.00
N ILE A 99 4.17 -1.99 3.85
CA ILE A 99 2.82 -1.60 4.30
C ILE A 99 2.78 -1.42 5.83
N LYS A 100 3.39 -2.33 6.58
CA LYS A 100 3.50 -2.24 8.04
C LYS A 100 4.23 -0.98 8.49
N GLN A 101 5.37 -0.67 7.89
CA GLN A 101 6.13 0.55 8.20
C GLN A 101 5.33 1.83 7.91
N VAL A 102 4.47 1.84 6.88
CA VAL A 102 3.56 2.96 6.63
C VAL A 102 2.56 3.11 7.77
N ILE A 103 1.93 2.01 8.20
CA ILE A 103 0.95 2.02 9.29
C ILE A 103 1.59 2.52 10.60
N ASP A 104 2.79 2.06 10.93
CA ASP A 104 3.53 2.48 12.13
C ASP A 104 3.88 3.98 12.11
N ARG A 105 4.26 4.49 10.93
CA ARG A 105 4.49 5.92 10.73
C ARG A 105 3.21 6.72 10.95
N ILE A 106 2.08 6.27 10.40
CA ILE A 106 0.78 6.94 10.60
C ILE A 106 0.37 6.91 12.08
N ASN A 107 0.59 5.79 12.78
CA ASN A 107 0.33 5.68 14.22
C ASN A 107 1.14 6.71 15.02
N THR A 108 2.42 6.88 14.68
CA THR A 108 3.30 7.87 15.33
C THR A 108 2.76 9.29 15.15
N VAL A 109 2.40 9.66 13.91
CA VAL A 109 1.81 10.98 13.60
C VAL A 109 0.49 11.18 14.35
N LEU A 110 -0.37 10.16 14.43
CA LEU A 110 -1.63 10.24 15.18
C LEU A 110 -1.43 10.41 16.69
N VAL A 111 -0.35 9.86 17.26
CA VAL A 111 0.00 10.07 18.67
C VAL A 111 0.47 11.50 18.91
N ASP A 112 1.32 12.03 18.03
CA ASP A 112 1.85 13.38 18.17
C ASP A 112 0.80 14.46 17.93
N LEU A 113 -0.17 14.24 17.03
CA LEU A 113 -1.30 15.15 16.82
C LEU A 113 -2.34 15.17 17.95
N LYS A 114 -2.28 14.20 18.88
CA LYS A 114 -3.16 14.14 20.06
C LYS A 114 -2.56 14.81 21.30
N LYS A 115 -1.28 15.19 21.25
CA LYS A 115 -0.61 15.94 22.32
C LYS A 115 -0.86 17.43 22.17
#